data_AF-A0A534XSB7-F1
#
_entry.id   AF-A0A534XSB7-F1
#
_cell.length_a   1.000
_cell.length_b   1.000
_cell.length_c   1.000
_cell.angle_alpha   90.00
_cell.angle_beta   90.00
_cell.angle_gamma   90.00
#
_symmetry.space_group_name_H-M   'P 1'
#
loop_
_entity.id
_entity.type
_entity.pdbx_description
1 polymer ?
#
loop_
_entity_poly.entity_id
_entity_poly.type
_entity_poly.pdbx_seq_one_letter_code
_entity_poly.pdbx_strand_id
1 'polypeptide(L)'
;MATKPLELQSLKWPFVGLAVLLALSTLWAVYDEVVPRRPWKDYQREFFKLDEAHARADLERAKKRLEEPETKKKLDAARADLDAATKAMAGSPEQRRTYDQAVKADDDARIKEAEAKLYLGFDKSEQDAVYYKLREARHEARAKEEESLQRDFDEWQKKIDEKQKIYSNAIEHHKQTTLARQGFQERKDKAQAQIDVFEKPIADLEKRIDSVHGKWPEMEQYWISGLKNSWGAETVDRCQNCHTAVNKGGFSAPYEVLEAKKAKLPDADMKAQFALDAEVIDAYQTVHDKICEDVPPAPAAIPFGGYAPPAEPKPVDPASATECRPLAKLTRWRAEAEAYCGPPGSSSRPILETKAVVKDDKGNPVLEKKPGFKGTARNPALEAEKEEREPKIAQVCSDKDTIAALEEGEKGDIYDVKPVFRSHPHRWELLVKNHLPEQFGCTTCHGGEGSQTKGVRHHAFRHGEDDHDWNDPLTDEVAVMGKKYPGAFLQAKCDKCHAQDLNLAYAPTLDKGKKLFVDVGCWGCHPIEGYTDLAKRGPALTTIASKTTAGWLHTWISYPRGWRPATRMPNFWPGAMDPNAVPRGEGQTDEQVLTDQRKLREKEVSQIVAYLWTVSEKAKLVA
;
A
#
# COMPACT_ATOMS: atom_id res chain seq x y z
N MET A 1 28.07 5.24 73.09
CA MET A 1 29.11 4.29 72.64
C MET A 1 30.05 5.01 71.70
N ALA A 2 31.35 5.08 72.02
CA ALA A 2 32.34 5.77 71.20
C ALA A 2 32.57 4.98 69.90
N THR A 3 32.21 5.55 68.76
CA THR A 3 32.53 5.00 67.45
C THR A 3 34.04 5.07 67.23
N LYS A 4 34.66 3.97 66.81
CA LYS A 4 36.09 3.92 66.45
C LYS A 4 36.44 5.01 65.42
N PRO A 5 37.67 5.54 65.41
CA PRO A 5 38.14 6.45 64.35
C PRO A 5 37.86 5.86 62.96
N LEU A 6 37.52 6.72 61.98
CA LEU A 6 37.05 6.32 60.65
C LEU A 6 38.05 5.38 59.93
N GLU A 7 39.35 5.61 60.14
CA GLU A 7 40.45 4.80 59.61
C GLU A 7 40.54 3.36 60.18
N LEU A 8 39.85 3.08 61.30
CA LEU A 8 39.86 1.78 61.99
C LEU A 8 38.53 1.02 61.87
N GLN A 9 37.56 1.56 61.12
CA GLN A 9 36.27 0.91 60.88
C GLN A 9 36.36 -0.03 59.66
N SER A 10 35.87 -1.26 59.80
CA SER A 10 35.86 -2.21 58.69
C SER A 10 34.74 -1.86 57.71
N LEU A 11 35.10 -1.27 56.58
CA LEU A 11 34.15 -0.89 55.50
C LEU A 11 33.72 -2.06 54.62
N LYS A 12 34.14 -3.30 54.93
CA LYS A 12 33.85 -4.48 54.10
C LYS A 12 32.34 -4.73 53.91
N TRP A 13 31.54 -4.56 54.96
CA TRP A 13 30.09 -4.79 54.89
C TRP A 13 29.35 -3.65 54.17
N PRO A 14 29.64 -2.36 54.42
CA PRO A 14 29.16 -1.27 53.56
C PRO A 14 29.54 -1.43 52.09
N PHE A 15 30.78 -1.82 51.80
CA PHE A 15 31.23 -2.06 50.42
C PHE A 15 30.48 -3.22 49.77
N VAL A 16 30.33 -4.36 50.45
CA VAL A 16 29.52 -5.50 49.95
C VAL A 16 28.07 -5.08 49.75
N GLY A 17 27.49 -4.31 50.68
CA GLY A 17 26.12 -3.79 50.55
C GLY A 17 25.94 -2.89 49.32
N LEU A 18 26.87 -1.95 49.08
CA LEU A 18 26.86 -1.09 47.90
C LEU A 18 27.11 -1.88 46.61
N ALA A 19 28.00 -2.87 46.62
CA ALA A 19 28.27 -3.73 45.47
C ALA A 19 27.04 -4.59 45.10
N VAL A 20 26.34 -5.15 46.09
CA VAL A 20 25.09 -5.88 45.87
C VAL A 20 24.01 -4.95 45.36
N LEU A 21 23.87 -3.74 45.92
CA LEU A 21 22.91 -2.75 45.45
C LEU A 21 23.20 -2.30 44.01
N LEU A 22 24.47 -2.12 43.64
CA LEU A 22 24.88 -1.84 42.26
C LEU A 22 24.55 -3.01 41.34
N ALA A 23 24.80 -4.25 41.76
CA ALA A 23 24.47 -5.44 40.97
C ALA A 23 22.95 -5.57 40.75
N LEU A 24 22.15 -5.42 41.82
CA LEU A 24 20.69 -5.48 41.74
C LEU A 24 20.11 -4.34 40.90
N SER A 25 20.61 -3.11 41.03
CA SER A 25 20.17 -1.98 40.21
C SER A 25 20.58 -2.15 38.75
N THR A 26 21.74 -2.73 38.46
CA THR A 26 22.17 -3.05 37.09
C THR A 26 21.29 -4.15 36.49
N LEU A 27 21.01 -5.22 37.23
CA LEU A 27 20.09 -6.29 36.81
C LEU A 27 18.68 -5.75 36.56
N TRP A 28 18.20 -4.87 37.44
CA TRP A 28 16.92 -4.19 37.27
C TRP A 28 16.92 -3.30 36.03
N ALA A 29 17.96 -2.50 35.80
CA ALA A 29 18.06 -1.64 34.63
C ALA A 29 18.06 -2.44 33.32
N VAL A 30 18.77 -3.57 33.28
CA VAL A 30 18.76 -4.48 32.12
C VAL A 30 17.38 -5.11 31.94
N TYR A 31 16.74 -5.56 33.02
CA TYR A 31 15.39 -6.12 32.95
C TYR A 31 14.38 -5.07 32.44
N ASP A 32 14.37 -3.86 33.01
CA ASP A 32 13.51 -2.75 32.61
C ASP A 32 13.74 -2.33 31.14
N GLU A 33 15.00 -2.35 30.68
CA GLU A 33 15.35 -2.01 29.30
C GLU A 33 14.97 -3.12 28.30
N VAL A 34 15.07 -4.39 28.67
CA VAL A 34 14.86 -5.51 27.74
C VAL A 34 13.40 -5.96 27.68
N VAL A 35 12.67 -5.90 28.80
CA VAL A 35 11.32 -6.47 28.93
C VAL A 35 10.23 -5.41 28.72
N PRO A 36 9.99 -4.44 29.61
CA PRO A 36 8.88 -3.49 29.45
C PRO A 36 9.16 -2.38 28.42
N ARG A 37 10.42 -2.00 28.18
CA ARG A 37 10.76 -0.88 27.28
C ARG A 37 10.82 -1.24 25.79
N ARG A 38 10.61 -2.49 25.40
CA ARG A 38 10.70 -2.96 23.99
C ARG A 38 9.44 -3.69 23.53
N PRO A 39 8.24 -3.05 23.60
CA PRO A 39 6.97 -3.70 23.24
C PRO A 39 6.92 -4.15 21.77
N TRP A 40 7.67 -3.48 20.87
CA TRP A 40 7.80 -3.86 19.46
C TRP A 40 8.26 -5.32 19.25
N LYS A 41 9.02 -5.89 20.19
CA LYS A 41 9.46 -7.30 20.10
C LYS A 41 8.28 -8.26 20.21
N ASP A 42 7.27 -7.93 21.01
CA ASP A 42 6.08 -8.76 21.17
C ASP A 42 5.26 -8.78 19.87
N TYR A 43 5.10 -7.62 19.24
CA TYR A 43 4.46 -7.52 17.92
C TYR A 43 5.19 -8.37 16.87
N GLN A 44 6.52 -8.28 16.77
CA GLN A 44 7.28 -9.12 15.84
C GLN A 44 7.15 -10.62 16.15
N ARG A 45 7.24 -11.03 17.42
CA ARG A 45 7.10 -12.46 17.80
C ARG A 45 5.72 -13.00 17.47
N GLU A 46 4.68 -12.21 17.77
CA GLU A 46 3.31 -12.59 17.47
C GLU A 46 3.11 -12.70 15.95
N PHE A 47 3.63 -11.72 15.20
CA PHE A 47 3.55 -11.75 13.75
C PHE A 47 4.33 -12.90 13.12
N PHE A 48 5.55 -13.21 13.56
CA PHE A 48 6.31 -14.34 12.99
C PHE A 48 5.59 -15.67 13.18
N LYS A 49 4.93 -15.86 14.33
CA LYS A 49 4.08 -17.04 14.56
C LYS A 49 2.88 -17.07 13.60
N LEU A 50 2.24 -15.92 13.37
CA LEU A 50 1.12 -15.79 12.44
C LEU A 50 1.55 -16.06 10.99
N ASP A 51 2.66 -15.46 10.56
CA ASP A 51 3.26 -15.61 9.23
C ASP A 51 3.65 -17.08 8.99
N GLU A 52 4.27 -17.73 9.98
CA GLU A 52 4.58 -19.15 9.94
C GLU A 52 3.31 -20.02 9.83
N ALA A 53 2.28 -19.73 10.63
CA ALA A 53 1.02 -20.49 10.59
C ALA A 53 0.32 -20.37 9.24
N HIS A 54 0.26 -19.16 8.66
CA HIS A 54 -0.30 -18.92 7.34
C HIS A 54 0.49 -19.67 6.25
N ALA A 55 1.82 -19.55 6.25
CA ALA A 55 2.67 -20.22 5.29
C ALA A 55 2.58 -21.75 5.38
N ARG A 56 2.45 -22.32 6.59
CA ARG A 56 2.20 -23.76 6.79
C ARG A 56 0.83 -24.17 6.24
N ALA A 57 -0.22 -23.39 6.46
CA ALA A 57 -1.54 -23.68 5.91
C ALA A 57 -1.55 -23.64 4.36
N ASP A 58 -0.86 -22.67 3.77
CA ASP A 58 -0.66 -22.59 2.31
C ASP A 58 0.14 -23.79 1.80
N LEU A 59 1.18 -24.21 2.52
CA LEU A 59 2.01 -25.36 2.16
C LEU A 59 1.20 -26.65 2.14
N GLU A 60 0.35 -26.88 3.15
CA GLU A 60 -0.52 -28.06 3.21
C GLU A 60 -1.53 -28.08 2.05
N ARG A 61 -2.13 -26.92 1.71
CA ARG A 61 -3.00 -26.79 0.52
C ARG A 61 -2.25 -27.11 -0.76
N ALA A 62 -1.06 -26.55 -0.94
CA ALA A 62 -0.23 -26.77 -2.13
C ALA A 62 0.18 -28.24 -2.27
N LYS A 63 0.58 -28.91 -1.17
CA LYS A 63 0.91 -30.34 -1.15
C LYS A 63 -0.30 -31.20 -1.51
N LYS A 64 -1.47 -30.91 -0.96
CA LYS A 64 -2.71 -31.63 -1.29
C LYS A 64 -3.05 -31.56 -2.78
N ARG A 65 -2.86 -30.40 -3.43
CA ARG A 65 -3.07 -30.26 -4.88
C ARG A 65 -2.09 -31.09 -5.69
N LEU A 66 -0.86 -31.25 -5.21
CA LEU A 66 0.16 -32.08 -5.87
C LEU A 66 -0.20 -33.57 -5.80
N GLU A 67 -0.91 -33.99 -4.76
CA GLU A 67 -1.41 -35.36 -4.60
C GLU A 67 -2.66 -35.67 -5.46
N GLU A 68 -3.31 -34.65 -6.04
CA GLU A 68 -4.46 -34.86 -6.93
C GLU A 68 -4.06 -35.69 -8.16
N PRO A 69 -4.89 -36.68 -8.58
CA PRO A 69 -4.52 -37.61 -9.65
C PRO A 69 -4.10 -36.94 -10.95
N GLU A 70 -4.82 -35.88 -11.35
CA GLU A 70 -4.54 -35.13 -12.58
C GLU A 70 -3.24 -34.32 -12.48
N THR A 71 -3.01 -33.65 -11.34
CA THR A 71 -1.78 -32.88 -11.08
C THR A 71 -0.57 -33.80 -11.03
N LYS A 72 -0.66 -34.90 -10.28
CA LYS A 72 0.40 -35.90 -10.17
C LYS A 72 0.79 -36.46 -11.54
N LYS A 73 -0.21 -36.81 -12.37
CA LYS A 73 0.03 -37.30 -13.74
C LYS A 73 0.76 -36.27 -14.60
N LYS A 74 0.39 -34.98 -14.50
CA LYS A 74 1.08 -33.89 -15.23
C LYS A 74 2.53 -33.71 -14.75
N LEU A 75 2.75 -33.75 -13.43
CA LEU A 75 4.08 -33.62 -12.85
C LEU A 75 4.99 -34.80 -13.23
N ASP A 76 4.50 -36.04 -13.14
CA ASP A 76 5.25 -37.22 -13.52
C ASP A 76 5.60 -37.22 -15.02
N ALA A 77 4.68 -36.75 -15.88
CA ALA A 77 4.95 -36.55 -17.30
C ALA A 77 6.03 -35.48 -17.55
N ALA A 78 5.98 -34.35 -16.84
CA ALA A 78 6.98 -33.29 -16.96
C ALA A 78 8.36 -33.76 -16.47
N ARG A 79 8.43 -34.50 -15.35
CA ARG A 79 9.67 -35.12 -14.83
C ARG A 79 10.25 -36.14 -15.82
N ALA A 80 9.41 -36.95 -16.44
CA ALA A 80 9.84 -37.89 -17.47
C ALA A 80 10.38 -37.17 -18.72
N ASP A 81 9.76 -36.07 -19.16
CA ASP A 81 10.24 -35.28 -20.28
C ASP A 81 11.58 -34.59 -19.98
N LEU A 82 11.74 -34.04 -18.77
CA LEU A 82 13.01 -33.45 -18.32
C LEU A 82 14.14 -34.50 -18.26
N ASP A 83 13.86 -35.68 -17.72
CA ASP A 83 14.84 -36.79 -17.69
C ASP A 83 15.23 -37.22 -19.11
N ALA A 84 14.25 -37.35 -20.02
CA ALA A 84 14.50 -37.67 -21.42
C ALA A 84 15.33 -36.57 -22.14
N ALA A 85 15.00 -35.29 -21.94
CA ALA A 85 15.73 -34.16 -22.50
C ALA A 85 17.16 -34.07 -21.93
N THR A 86 17.32 -34.32 -20.63
CA THR A 86 18.63 -34.34 -19.96
C THR A 86 19.50 -35.49 -20.47
N LYS A 87 18.94 -36.71 -20.59
CA LYS A 87 19.65 -37.86 -21.16
C LYS A 87 20.03 -37.66 -22.62
N ALA A 88 19.20 -36.96 -23.41
CA ALA A 88 19.53 -36.59 -24.78
C ALA A 88 20.77 -35.68 -24.89
N MET A 89 21.15 -34.97 -23.81
CA MET A 89 22.32 -34.07 -23.80
C MET A 89 23.50 -34.57 -22.94
N ALA A 90 23.26 -35.43 -21.95
CA ALA A 90 24.25 -35.86 -20.96
C ALA A 90 24.24 -37.36 -20.63
N GLY A 91 23.40 -38.16 -21.31
CA GLY A 91 23.22 -39.60 -21.07
C GLY A 91 24.34 -40.50 -21.62
N SER A 92 24.04 -41.74 -22.01
CA SER A 92 25.02 -42.59 -22.70
C SER A 92 25.38 -42.03 -24.09
N PRO A 93 26.49 -42.47 -24.72
CA PRO A 93 26.83 -42.07 -26.09
C PRO A 93 25.71 -42.34 -27.10
N GLU A 94 24.93 -43.39 -26.91
CA GLU A 94 23.77 -43.72 -27.75
C GLU A 94 22.62 -42.73 -27.56
N GLN A 95 22.39 -42.29 -26.31
CA GLN A 95 21.34 -41.34 -25.97
C GLN A 95 21.66 -39.91 -26.43
N ARG A 96 22.94 -39.52 -26.39
CA ARG A 96 23.42 -38.21 -26.85
C ARG A 96 23.69 -38.11 -28.34
N ARG A 97 23.60 -39.22 -29.07
CA ARG A 97 24.02 -39.30 -30.48
C ARG A 97 23.47 -38.17 -31.36
N THR A 98 22.19 -37.83 -31.22
CA THR A 98 21.54 -36.77 -32.02
C THR A 98 21.99 -35.38 -31.59
N TYR A 99 22.24 -35.16 -30.29
CA TYR A 99 22.80 -33.92 -29.78
C TYR A 99 24.25 -33.74 -30.24
N ASP A 100 25.08 -34.77 -30.13
CA ASP A 100 26.48 -34.72 -30.58
C ASP A 100 26.58 -34.48 -32.10
N GLN A 101 25.65 -35.03 -32.88
CA GLN A 101 25.52 -34.73 -34.32
C GLN A 101 25.15 -33.27 -34.56
N ALA A 102 24.23 -32.71 -33.79
CA ALA A 102 23.84 -31.30 -33.90
C ALA A 102 25.00 -30.36 -33.50
N VAL A 103 25.73 -30.68 -32.43
CA VAL A 103 26.93 -29.94 -32.00
C VAL A 103 27.98 -29.95 -33.10
N LYS A 104 28.27 -31.13 -33.67
CA LYS A 104 29.23 -31.25 -34.77
C LYS A 104 28.79 -30.46 -36.00
N ALA A 105 27.52 -30.52 -36.38
CA ALA A 105 26.99 -29.77 -37.52
C ALA A 105 27.10 -28.26 -37.30
N ASP A 106 26.86 -27.78 -36.07
CA ASP A 106 27.02 -26.38 -35.68
C ASP A 106 28.48 -25.92 -35.76
N ASP A 107 29.41 -26.72 -35.22
CA ASP A 107 30.84 -26.44 -35.32
C ASP A 107 31.33 -26.43 -36.78
N ASP A 108 30.91 -27.41 -37.59
CA ASP A 108 31.26 -27.50 -39.01
C ASP A 108 30.71 -26.28 -39.80
N ALA A 109 29.48 -25.83 -39.49
CA ALA A 109 28.88 -24.65 -40.11
C ALA A 109 29.58 -23.34 -39.67
N ARG A 110 29.96 -23.23 -38.40
CA ARG A 110 30.73 -22.10 -37.86
C ARG A 110 32.10 -21.98 -38.53
N ILE A 111 32.78 -23.11 -38.74
CA ILE A 111 34.06 -23.15 -39.47
C ILE A 111 33.85 -22.64 -40.91
N LYS A 112 32.83 -23.14 -41.62
CA LYS A 112 32.52 -22.69 -42.99
C LYS A 112 32.16 -21.21 -43.08
N GLU A 113 31.42 -20.67 -42.09
CA GLU A 113 31.14 -19.24 -42.02
C GLU A 113 32.45 -18.45 -41.86
N ALA A 114 33.31 -18.85 -40.93
CA ALA A 114 34.59 -18.18 -40.67
C ALA A 114 35.51 -18.22 -41.90
N GLU A 115 35.58 -19.35 -42.61
CA GLU A 115 36.33 -19.49 -43.86
C GLU A 115 35.75 -18.57 -44.96
N ALA A 116 34.44 -18.59 -45.18
CA ALA A 116 33.79 -17.75 -46.19
C ALA A 116 34.03 -16.25 -45.91
N LYS A 117 33.98 -15.84 -44.64
CA LYS A 117 34.28 -14.48 -44.20
C LYS A 117 35.73 -14.10 -44.47
N LEU A 118 36.68 -15.00 -44.18
CA LEU A 118 38.10 -14.78 -44.38
C LEU A 118 38.43 -14.58 -45.87
N TYR A 119 37.97 -15.48 -46.74
CA TYR A 119 38.20 -15.38 -48.18
C TYR A 119 37.52 -14.17 -48.82
N LEU A 120 36.32 -13.80 -48.36
CA LEU A 120 35.68 -12.54 -48.76
C LEU A 120 36.51 -11.32 -48.36
N GLY A 121 37.14 -11.35 -47.18
CA GLY A 121 38.03 -10.28 -46.71
C GLY A 121 39.28 -10.14 -47.57
N PHE A 122 39.90 -11.26 -47.98
CA PHE A 122 41.04 -11.24 -48.89
C PHE A 122 40.69 -10.62 -50.24
N ASP A 123 39.61 -11.05 -50.88
CA ASP A 123 39.18 -10.51 -52.17
C ASP A 123 38.79 -9.02 -52.10
N LYS A 124 38.14 -8.58 -51.00
CA LYS A 124 37.86 -7.15 -50.76
C LYS A 124 39.15 -6.33 -50.63
N SER A 125 40.16 -6.87 -49.97
CA SER A 125 41.46 -6.19 -49.83
C SER A 125 42.16 -6.04 -51.18
N GLU A 126 42.11 -7.05 -52.04
CA GLU A 126 42.66 -6.98 -53.41
C GLU A 126 41.88 -5.96 -54.27
N GLN A 127 40.55 -5.94 -54.18
CA GLN A 127 39.73 -4.95 -54.87
C GLN A 127 40.05 -3.53 -54.40
N ASP A 128 40.22 -3.30 -53.09
CA ASP A 128 40.58 -2.00 -52.53
C ASP A 128 41.94 -1.51 -53.06
N ALA A 129 42.90 -2.42 -53.26
CA ALA A 129 44.18 -2.10 -53.89
C ALA A 129 44.00 -1.63 -55.35
N VAL A 130 43.12 -2.26 -56.12
CA VAL A 130 42.75 -1.83 -57.49
C VAL A 130 42.00 -0.50 -57.47
N TYR A 131 41.08 -0.32 -56.53
CA TYR A 131 40.31 0.92 -56.35
C TYR A 131 41.20 2.12 -56.00
N TYR A 132 42.22 1.91 -55.17
CA TYR A 132 43.22 2.93 -54.85
C TYR A 132 43.95 3.40 -56.12
N LYS A 133 44.45 2.45 -56.93
CA LYS A 133 45.11 2.77 -58.21
C LYS A 133 44.17 3.47 -59.19
N LEU A 134 42.90 3.04 -59.24
CA LEU A 134 41.87 3.67 -60.08
C LEU A 134 41.65 5.14 -59.68
N ARG A 135 41.58 5.44 -58.37
CA ARG A 135 41.48 6.82 -57.87
C ARG A 135 42.71 7.65 -58.25
N GLU A 136 43.91 7.09 -58.13
CA GLU A 136 45.15 7.77 -58.52
C GLU A 136 45.16 8.11 -60.02
N ALA A 137 44.82 7.15 -60.88
CA ALA A 137 44.70 7.36 -62.33
C ALA A 137 43.67 8.46 -62.69
N ARG A 138 42.54 8.54 -61.97
CA ARG A 138 41.53 9.60 -62.11
C ARG A 138 42.08 10.98 -61.71
N HIS A 139 42.77 11.06 -60.57
CA HIS A 139 43.35 12.31 -60.09
C HIS A 139 44.40 12.87 -61.06
N GLU A 140 45.13 11.99 -61.73
CA GLU A 140 46.18 12.37 -62.70
C GLU A 140 45.69 12.45 -64.16
N ALA A 141 44.38 12.29 -64.42
CA ALA A 141 43.78 12.32 -65.75
C ALA A 141 44.37 11.31 -66.77
N ARG A 142 44.78 10.12 -66.29
CA ARG A 142 45.35 9.04 -67.12
C ARG A 142 44.25 8.16 -67.74
N ALA A 143 43.58 8.65 -68.79
CA ALA A 143 42.37 8.04 -69.34
C ALA A 143 42.47 6.54 -69.74
N LYS A 144 43.58 6.10 -70.36
CA LYS A 144 43.76 4.69 -70.76
C LYS A 144 43.96 3.75 -69.55
N GLU A 145 44.65 4.23 -68.52
CA GLU A 145 44.92 3.46 -67.30
C GLU A 145 43.65 3.36 -66.45
N GLU A 146 42.87 4.45 -66.39
CA GLU A 146 41.53 4.46 -65.77
C GLU A 146 40.59 3.43 -66.40
N GLU A 147 40.48 3.36 -67.73
CA GLU A 147 39.59 2.40 -68.41
C GLU A 147 39.98 0.94 -68.16
N SER A 148 41.27 0.65 -67.99
CA SER A 148 41.75 -0.68 -67.63
C SER A 148 41.41 -1.01 -66.18
N LEU A 149 41.76 -0.13 -65.24
CA LEU A 149 41.54 -0.33 -63.80
C LEU A 149 40.05 -0.37 -63.45
N GLN A 150 39.20 0.33 -64.19
CA GLN A 150 37.75 0.25 -64.02
C GLN A 150 37.23 -1.14 -64.42
N ARG A 151 37.73 -1.74 -65.52
CA ARG A 151 37.38 -3.11 -65.91
C ARG A 151 37.84 -4.13 -64.87
N ASP A 152 39.06 -3.99 -64.37
CA ASP A 152 39.59 -4.85 -63.31
C ASP A 152 38.76 -4.73 -62.02
N PHE A 153 38.39 -3.50 -61.64
CA PHE A 153 37.52 -3.24 -60.49
C PHE A 153 36.14 -3.89 -60.66
N ASP A 154 35.52 -3.77 -61.84
CA ASP A 154 34.22 -4.38 -62.14
C ASP A 154 34.29 -5.92 -62.12
N GLU A 155 35.42 -6.51 -62.55
CA GLU A 155 35.65 -7.96 -62.46
C GLU A 155 35.78 -8.41 -61.00
N TRP A 156 36.56 -7.69 -60.20
CA TRP A 156 36.67 -7.94 -58.76
C TRP A 156 35.33 -7.78 -58.04
N GLN A 157 34.53 -6.78 -58.42
CA GLN A 157 33.20 -6.58 -57.86
C GLN A 157 32.31 -7.81 -58.08
N LYS A 158 32.33 -8.41 -59.28
CA LYS A 158 31.58 -9.66 -59.56
C LYS A 158 32.04 -10.82 -58.67
N LYS A 159 33.36 -10.98 -58.47
CA LYS A 159 33.93 -12.03 -57.59
C LYS A 159 33.50 -11.82 -56.13
N ILE A 160 33.51 -10.57 -55.67
CA ILE A 160 33.05 -10.21 -54.32
C ILE A 160 31.57 -10.45 -54.16
N ASP A 161 30.73 -10.08 -55.13
CA ASP A 161 29.28 -10.31 -55.08
C ASP A 161 28.96 -11.81 -55.00
N GLU A 162 29.70 -12.65 -55.73
CA GLU A 162 29.59 -14.12 -55.66
C GLU A 162 30.00 -14.66 -54.29
N LYS A 163 31.17 -14.26 -53.77
CA LYS A 163 31.61 -14.67 -52.42
C LYS A 163 30.73 -14.13 -51.30
N GLN A 164 30.15 -12.94 -51.48
CA GLN A 164 29.20 -12.35 -50.55
C GLN A 164 27.93 -13.20 -50.46
N LYS A 165 27.46 -13.79 -51.58
CA LYS A 165 26.35 -14.78 -51.55
C LYS A 165 26.74 -16.04 -50.80
N ILE A 166 27.94 -16.57 -51.03
CA ILE A 166 28.46 -17.75 -50.30
C ILE A 166 28.52 -17.47 -48.79
N TYR A 167 29.07 -16.33 -48.38
CA TYR A 167 29.11 -15.93 -46.98
C TYR A 167 27.71 -15.78 -46.38
N SER A 168 26.78 -15.15 -47.10
CA SER A 168 25.40 -14.98 -46.63
C SER A 168 24.68 -16.31 -46.45
N ASN A 169 24.88 -17.27 -47.37
CA ASN A 169 24.35 -18.63 -47.24
C ASN A 169 24.99 -19.39 -46.07
N ALA A 170 26.29 -19.19 -45.81
CA ALA A 170 26.98 -19.80 -44.68
C ALA A 170 26.48 -19.25 -43.34
N ILE A 171 26.20 -17.94 -43.23
CA ILE A 171 25.56 -17.34 -42.06
C ILE A 171 24.20 -17.98 -41.79
N GLU A 172 23.35 -18.08 -42.82
CA GLU A 172 22.02 -18.67 -42.64
C GLU A 172 22.12 -20.15 -42.25
N HIS A 173 23.04 -20.90 -42.86
CA HIS A 173 23.25 -22.30 -42.49
C HIS A 173 23.73 -22.47 -41.04
N HIS A 174 24.73 -21.69 -40.61
CA HIS A 174 25.21 -21.70 -39.22
C HIS A 174 24.10 -21.30 -38.24
N LYS A 175 23.29 -20.30 -38.58
CA LYS A 175 22.12 -19.93 -37.78
C LYS A 175 21.15 -21.11 -37.63
N GLN A 176 20.84 -21.84 -38.71
CA GLN A 176 19.94 -22.99 -38.65
C GLN A 176 20.51 -24.14 -37.80
N THR A 177 21.82 -24.42 -37.90
CA THR A 177 22.46 -25.45 -37.05
C THR A 177 22.53 -25.04 -35.58
N THR A 178 22.75 -23.74 -35.31
CA THR A 178 22.73 -23.20 -33.95
C THR A 178 21.35 -23.34 -33.33
N LEU A 179 20.28 -23.01 -34.08
CA LEU A 179 18.90 -23.21 -33.63
C LEU A 179 18.59 -24.69 -33.36
N ALA A 180 19.07 -25.59 -34.22
CA ALA A 180 18.90 -27.03 -34.00
C ALA A 180 19.58 -27.51 -32.70
N ARG A 181 20.78 -27.00 -32.39
CA ARG A 181 21.48 -27.26 -31.12
C ARG A 181 20.74 -26.64 -29.92
N GLN A 182 20.29 -25.39 -30.06
CA GLN A 182 19.54 -24.67 -29.02
C GLN A 182 18.21 -25.33 -28.70
N GLY A 183 17.53 -25.94 -29.67
CA GLY A 183 16.26 -26.64 -29.46
C GLY A 183 16.33 -27.76 -28.41
N PHE A 184 17.50 -28.38 -28.19
CA PHE A 184 17.69 -29.35 -27.10
C PHE A 184 17.66 -28.67 -25.72
N GLN A 185 18.34 -27.52 -25.60
CA GLN A 185 18.34 -26.72 -24.38
C GLN A 185 16.94 -26.12 -24.12
N GLU A 186 16.28 -25.60 -25.16
CA GLU A 186 14.91 -25.09 -25.05
C GLU A 186 13.91 -26.16 -24.59
N ARG A 187 14.02 -27.40 -25.10
CA ARG A 187 13.18 -28.51 -24.63
C ARG A 187 13.42 -28.78 -23.15
N LYS A 188 14.68 -28.82 -22.72
CA LYS A 188 15.05 -29.02 -21.32
C LYS A 188 14.49 -27.90 -20.43
N ASP A 189 14.68 -26.66 -20.83
CA ASP A 189 14.21 -25.48 -20.09
C ASP A 189 12.67 -25.43 -20.02
N LYS A 190 12.00 -25.81 -21.11
CA LYS A 190 10.53 -25.94 -21.14
C LYS A 190 10.02 -27.04 -20.21
N ALA A 191 10.68 -28.21 -20.21
CA ALA A 191 10.32 -29.31 -19.31
C ALA A 191 10.56 -28.93 -17.84
N GLN A 192 11.67 -28.24 -17.54
CA GLN A 192 11.95 -27.71 -16.21
C GLN A 192 10.89 -26.67 -15.79
N ALA A 193 10.54 -25.74 -16.68
CA ALA A 193 9.52 -24.73 -16.39
C ALA A 193 8.15 -25.37 -16.08
N GLN A 194 7.80 -26.49 -16.72
CA GLN A 194 6.58 -27.25 -16.41
C GLN A 194 6.61 -27.86 -15.00
N ILE A 195 7.77 -28.32 -14.54
CA ILE A 195 7.94 -28.82 -13.16
C ILE A 195 7.88 -27.67 -12.17
N ASP A 196 8.56 -26.56 -12.48
CA ASP A 196 8.65 -25.38 -11.62
C ASP A 196 7.27 -24.78 -11.30
N VAL A 197 6.31 -24.89 -12.22
CA VAL A 197 4.91 -24.46 -11.97
C VAL A 197 4.32 -25.14 -10.72
N PHE A 198 4.69 -26.39 -10.45
CA PHE A 198 4.17 -27.17 -9.32
C PHE A 198 5.11 -27.14 -8.10
N GLU A 199 6.41 -27.30 -8.31
CA GLU A 199 7.38 -27.46 -7.22
C GLU A 199 7.83 -26.12 -6.64
N LYS A 200 7.98 -25.07 -7.46
CA LYS A 200 8.48 -23.78 -7.00
C LYS A 200 7.60 -23.12 -5.93
N PRO A 201 6.25 -23.11 -6.05
CA PRO A 201 5.40 -22.57 -4.98
C PRO A 201 5.61 -23.27 -3.63
N ILE A 202 5.82 -24.59 -3.63
CA ILE A 202 6.09 -25.38 -2.42
C ILE A 202 7.46 -25.00 -1.85
N ALA A 203 8.49 -24.97 -2.69
CA ALA A 203 9.84 -24.58 -2.28
C ALA A 203 9.90 -23.14 -1.73
N ASP A 204 9.15 -22.21 -2.34
CA ASP A 204 9.06 -20.81 -1.88
C ASP A 204 8.37 -20.73 -0.51
N LEU A 205 7.32 -21.54 -0.27
CA LEU A 205 6.64 -21.62 1.03
C LEU A 205 7.52 -22.26 2.10
N GLU A 206 8.23 -23.34 1.79
CA GLU A 206 9.19 -23.98 2.70
C GLU A 206 10.31 -23.01 3.10
N LYS A 207 10.88 -22.30 2.11
CA LYS A 207 11.87 -21.24 2.36
C LYS A 207 11.31 -20.10 3.21
N ARG A 208 10.05 -19.69 2.99
CA ARG A 208 9.38 -18.68 3.82
C ARG A 208 9.27 -19.15 5.26
N ILE A 209 8.82 -20.38 5.49
CA ILE A 209 8.73 -20.99 6.82
C ILE A 209 10.11 -21.00 7.49
N ASP A 210 11.14 -21.50 6.80
CA ASP A 210 12.50 -21.53 7.35
C ASP A 210 13.05 -20.14 7.70
N SER A 211 12.66 -19.11 6.95
CA SER A 211 13.09 -17.72 7.20
C SER A 211 12.43 -17.06 8.41
N VAL A 212 11.24 -17.52 8.81
CA VAL A 212 10.48 -16.95 9.94
C VAL A 212 10.53 -17.85 11.18
N HIS A 213 10.74 -19.15 11.00
CA HIS A 213 10.76 -20.12 12.08
C HIS A 213 11.92 -19.84 13.04
N GLY A 214 11.58 -19.63 14.31
CA GLY A 214 12.57 -19.29 15.33
C GLY A 214 13.28 -17.95 15.11
N LYS A 215 12.77 -17.09 14.21
CA LYS A 215 13.35 -15.77 13.96
C LYS A 215 13.29 -14.91 15.22
N TRP A 216 14.44 -14.35 15.58
CA TRP A 216 14.53 -13.43 16.71
C TRP A 216 14.07 -12.03 16.29
N PRO A 217 13.32 -11.32 17.14
CA PRO A 217 12.97 -9.93 16.91
C PRO A 217 14.21 -9.05 16.75
N GLU A 218 14.25 -8.26 15.69
CA GLU A 218 15.34 -7.35 15.35
C GLU A 218 14.79 -5.96 15.08
N MET A 219 15.53 -4.94 15.52
CA MET A 219 15.14 -3.56 15.31
C MET A 219 15.58 -3.11 13.93
N GLU A 220 14.63 -2.96 13.02
CA GLU A 220 14.84 -2.36 11.72
C GLU A 220 14.67 -0.84 11.83
N GLN A 221 15.55 -0.09 11.19
CA GLN A 221 15.48 1.37 11.20
C GLN A 221 15.81 1.91 9.82
N TYR A 222 14.89 2.67 9.27
CA TYR A 222 15.05 3.31 7.96
C TYR A 222 15.42 4.78 8.15
N TRP A 223 16.52 5.18 7.52
CA TRP A 223 16.98 6.57 7.48
C TRP A 223 16.59 7.15 6.13
N ILE A 224 15.71 8.15 6.15
CA ILE A 224 15.14 8.73 4.94
C ILE A 224 15.92 10.01 4.62
N SER A 225 16.90 9.87 3.76
CA SER A 225 17.73 10.99 3.31
C SER A 225 16.91 11.95 2.44
N GLY A 226 17.02 13.25 2.72
CA GLY A 226 16.34 14.31 1.96
C GLY A 226 14.98 14.74 2.53
N LEU A 227 14.37 13.98 3.43
CA LEU A 227 13.18 14.40 4.17
C LEU A 227 13.55 14.72 5.61
N LYS A 228 13.39 16.00 5.98
CA LYS A 228 13.64 16.47 7.34
C LYS A 228 12.41 16.28 8.21
N ASN A 229 12.60 15.72 9.40
CA ASN A 229 11.55 15.69 10.41
C ASN A 229 11.31 17.09 11.00
N SER A 230 10.34 17.21 11.90
CA SER A 230 10.00 18.49 12.57
C SER A 230 11.17 19.14 13.33
N TRP A 231 12.25 18.39 13.59
CA TRP A 231 13.47 18.86 14.25
C TRP A 231 14.57 19.30 13.26
N GLY A 232 14.32 19.19 11.95
CA GLY A 232 15.30 19.53 10.91
C GLY A 232 16.39 18.46 10.69
N ALA A 233 16.31 17.33 11.40
CA ALA A 233 17.17 16.16 11.22
C ALA A 233 16.59 15.23 10.14
N GLU A 234 17.40 14.30 9.62
CA GLU A 234 16.89 13.26 8.73
C GLU A 234 15.78 12.45 9.42
N THR A 235 14.75 12.11 8.66
CA THR A 235 13.61 11.37 9.19
C THR A 235 14.03 9.92 9.42
N VAL A 236 13.77 9.43 10.63
CA VAL A 236 13.98 8.04 11.01
C VAL A 236 12.63 7.38 11.15
N ASP A 237 12.45 6.22 10.52
CA ASP A 237 11.21 5.45 10.59
C ASP A 237 11.45 4.03 11.10
N ARG A 238 10.70 3.66 12.15
CA ARG A 238 10.71 2.35 12.80
C ARG A 238 9.30 1.76 12.88
N CYS A 239 8.32 2.31 12.17
CA CYS A 239 6.91 1.89 12.27
C CYS A 239 6.72 0.42 11.88
N GLN A 240 7.50 -0.07 10.90
CA GLN A 240 7.45 -1.45 10.42
C GLN A 240 7.83 -2.51 11.48
N ASN A 241 8.44 -2.11 12.61
CA ASN A 241 8.75 -3.05 13.69
C ASN A 241 7.50 -3.49 14.46
N CYS A 242 6.47 -2.65 14.52
CA CYS A 242 5.17 -3.04 15.05
C CYS A 242 4.23 -3.44 13.91
N HIS A 243 4.23 -2.68 12.81
CA HIS A 243 3.43 -2.91 11.60
C HIS A 243 4.14 -3.82 10.61
N THR A 244 4.52 -5.01 11.06
CA THR A 244 5.40 -5.96 10.36
C THR A 244 4.85 -6.48 9.02
N ALA A 245 3.54 -6.38 8.81
CA ALA A 245 2.87 -6.84 7.60
C ALA A 245 2.62 -5.73 6.58
N VAL A 246 2.93 -4.47 6.90
CA VAL A 246 2.46 -3.30 6.13
C VAL A 246 2.80 -3.38 4.64
N ASN A 247 4.02 -3.85 4.31
CA ASN A 247 4.47 -4.05 2.92
C ASN A 247 4.49 -5.52 2.48
N LYS A 248 3.95 -6.45 3.27
CA LYS A 248 3.88 -7.88 2.92
C LYS A 248 2.60 -8.20 2.16
N GLY A 249 2.65 -9.12 1.21
CA GLY A 249 1.46 -9.78 0.66
C GLY A 249 0.97 -10.89 1.61
N GLY A 250 -0.29 -11.29 1.45
CA GLY A 250 -0.93 -12.36 2.22
C GLY A 250 -1.74 -11.87 3.43
N PHE A 251 -1.72 -10.56 3.72
CA PHE A 251 -2.40 -9.95 4.86
C PHE A 251 -3.30 -8.77 4.46
N SER A 252 -3.63 -8.65 3.16
CA SER A 252 -4.54 -7.63 2.64
C SER A 252 -5.97 -7.88 3.11
N ALA A 253 -6.73 -6.79 3.25
CA ALA A 253 -8.12 -6.88 3.63
C ALA A 253 -8.94 -7.60 2.54
N PRO A 254 -9.90 -8.47 2.91
CA PRO A 254 -10.69 -9.22 1.93
C PRO A 254 -11.40 -8.36 0.88
N TYR A 255 -11.98 -7.22 1.28
CA TYR A 255 -12.69 -6.35 0.34
C TYR A 255 -11.79 -5.90 -0.83
N GLU A 256 -10.52 -5.56 -0.56
CA GLU A 256 -9.58 -5.06 -1.58
C GLU A 256 -9.24 -6.16 -2.61
N VAL A 257 -9.07 -7.39 -2.11
CA VAL A 257 -8.80 -8.57 -2.95
C VAL A 257 -10.02 -8.87 -3.83
N LEU A 258 -11.22 -8.78 -3.26
CA LEU A 258 -12.47 -9.02 -3.98
C LEU A 258 -12.79 -7.92 -4.99
N GLU A 259 -12.47 -6.66 -4.70
CA GLU A 259 -12.58 -5.56 -5.67
C GLU A 259 -11.66 -5.77 -6.87
N ALA A 260 -10.42 -6.20 -6.65
CA ALA A 260 -9.50 -6.55 -7.73
C ALA A 260 -10.00 -7.76 -8.56
N LYS A 261 -10.57 -8.77 -7.89
CA LYS A 261 -11.23 -9.91 -8.56
C LYS A 261 -12.42 -9.46 -9.40
N LYS A 262 -13.28 -8.57 -8.87
CA LYS A 262 -14.44 -7.98 -9.56
C LYS A 262 -14.01 -7.15 -10.77
N ALA A 263 -12.86 -6.47 -10.67
CA ALA A 263 -12.21 -5.75 -11.77
C ALA A 263 -11.54 -6.66 -12.82
N LYS A 264 -11.59 -7.99 -12.65
CA LYS A 264 -11.01 -9.00 -13.55
C LYS A 264 -9.50 -8.84 -13.75
N LEU A 265 -8.78 -8.53 -12.67
CA LEU A 265 -7.32 -8.52 -12.69
C LEU A 265 -6.78 -9.91 -13.06
N PRO A 266 -5.76 -10.04 -13.93
CA PRO A 266 -5.18 -11.33 -14.30
C PRO A 266 -4.66 -12.12 -13.09
N ASP A 267 -4.77 -13.44 -13.10
CA ASP A 267 -4.35 -14.30 -11.96
C ASP A 267 -2.87 -14.10 -11.56
N ALA A 268 -2.00 -13.85 -12.54
CA ALA A 268 -0.59 -13.56 -12.28
C ALA A 268 -0.41 -12.26 -11.49
N ASP A 269 -1.19 -11.23 -11.83
CA ASP A 269 -1.17 -9.93 -11.17
C ASP A 269 -1.84 -10.00 -9.79
N MET A 270 -2.94 -10.74 -9.66
CA MET A 270 -3.56 -11.06 -8.37
C MET A 270 -2.57 -11.72 -7.41
N LYS A 271 -1.83 -12.72 -7.90
CA LYS A 271 -0.80 -13.41 -7.11
C LYS A 271 0.35 -12.48 -6.74
N ALA A 272 0.81 -11.61 -7.64
CA ALA A 272 1.88 -10.65 -7.36
C ALA A 272 1.44 -9.58 -6.36
N GLN A 273 0.22 -9.07 -6.50
CA GLN A 273 -0.33 -7.99 -5.68
C GLN A 273 -0.71 -8.46 -4.27
N PHE A 274 -1.39 -9.59 -4.16
CA PHE A 274 -1.94 -10.03 -2.88
C PHE A 274 -1.20 -11.20 -2.25
N ALA A 275 -0.40 -11.97 -3.00
CA ALA A 275 0.28 -13.18 -2.52
C ALA A 275 -0.65 -14.14 -1.76
N LEU A 276 -1.91 -14.24 -2.22
CA LEU A 276 -2.93 -15.14 -1.69
C LEU A 276 -3.16 -16.30 -2.64
N ASP A 277 -3.57 -17.41 -2.06
CA ASP A 277 -3.99 -18.59 -2.79
C ASP A 277 -5.42 -18.43 -3.37
N ALA A 278 -5.72 -19.08 -4.50
CA ALA A 278 -7.02 -18.96 -5.15
C ALA A 278 -8.18 -19.48 -4.27
N GLU A 279 -7.98 -20.61 -3.56
CA GLU A 279 -9.01 -21.16 -2.65
C GLU A 279 -9.33 -20.20 -1.52
N VAL A 280 -8.31 -19.45 -1.08
CA VAL A 280 -8.44 -18.44 -0.05
C VAL A 280 -9.28 -17.26 -0.56
N ILE A 281 -9.05 -16.81 -1.78
CA ILE A 281 -9.84 -15.76 -2.44
C ILE A 281 -11.31 -16.21 -2.62
N ASP A 282 -11.55 -17.48 -2.96
CA ASP A 282 -12.91 -18.03 -3.09
C ASP A 282 -13.62 -18.14 -1.73
N ALA A 283 -12.89 -18.46 -0.66
CA ALA A 283 -13.41 -18.39 0.69
C ALA A 283 -13.82 -16.95 1.05
N TYR A 284 -13.09 -15.93 0.60
CA TYR A 284 -13.48 -14.52 0.87
C TYR A 284 -14.80 -14.19 0.22
N GLN A 285 -14.96 -14.60 -1.03
CA GLN A 285 -16.18 -14.37 -1.79
C GLN A 285 -17.37 -15.00 -1.08
N THR A 286 -17.20 -16.25 -0.61
CA THR A 286 -18.25 -16.98 0.11
C THR A 286 -18.69 -16.26 1.39
N VAL A 287 -17.77 -15.64 2.13
CA VAL A 287 -18.11 -14.86 3.32
C VAL A 287 -18.76 -13.52 2.91
N HIS A 288 -18.17 -12.81 1.96
CA HIS A 288 -18.68 -11.53 1.45
C HIS A 288 -20.13 -11.64 0.97
N ASP A 289 -20.47 -12.66 0.19
CA ASP A 289 -21.82 -12.89 -0.34
C ASP A 289 -22.86 -13.10 0.77
N LYS A 290 -22.44 -13.52 1.97
CA LYS A 290 -23.31 -13.76 3.12
C LYS A 290 -23.52 -12.53 3.99
N ILE A 291 -22.52 -11.64 4.10
CA ILE A 291 -22.52 -10.53 5.08
C ILE A 291 -22.54 -9.13 4.47
N CYS A 292 -22.35 -9.02 3.15
CA CYS A 292 -22.33 -7.74 2.42
C CYS A 292 -23.47 -7.65 1.41
N GLU A 293 -23.99 -6.44 1.23
CA GLU A 293 -24.89 -6.09 0.13
C GLU A 293 -24.13 -5.22 -0.88
N ASP A 294 -24.05 -5.66 -2.14
CA ASP A 294 -23.41 -4.90 -3.21
C ASP A 294 -24.14 -3.58 -3.48
N VAL A 295 -23.40 -2.48 -3.45
CA VAL A 295 -23.90 -1.13 -3.76
C VAL A 295 -23.45 -0.76 -5.17
N PRO A 296 -24.36 -0.34 -6.07
CA PRO A 296 -23.96 0.08 -7.41
C PRO A 296 -22.95 1.24 -7.32
N PRO A 297 -21.85 1.20 -8.10
CA PRO A 297 -20.86 2.26 -8.08
C PRO A 297 -21.46 3.57 -8.59
N ALA A 298 -20.95 4.68 -8.08
CA ALA A 298 -21.28 5.99 -8.64
C ALA A 298 -20.84 6.05 -10.13
N PRO A 299 -21.65 6.64 -11.02
CA PRO A 299 -21.29 6.74 -12.43
C PRO A 299 -20.02 7.58 -12.60
N ALA A 300 -19.17 7.19 -13.55
CA ALA A 300 -17.87 7.82 -13.82
C ALA A 300 -17.97 9.31 -14.18
N ALA A 301 -19.13 9.75 -14.67
CA ALA A 301 -19.48 11.15 -14.82
C ALA A 301 -20.77 11.44 -14.04
N ILE A 302 -20.71 12.39 -13.12
CA ILE A 302 -21.91 12.87 -12.41
C ILE A 302 -22.74 13.66 -13.43
N PRO A 303 -23.94 13.21 -13.81
CA PRO A 303 -24.77 13.92 -14.79
C PRO A 303 -25.17 15.31 -14.26
N PHE A 304 -25.46 16.25 -15.17
CA PHE A 304 -26.08 17.52 -14.81
C PHE A 304 -27.43 17.23 -14.11
N GLY A 305 -27.50 17.48 -12.81
CA GLY A 305 -28.58 17.01 -11.92
C GLY A 305 -28.10 16.27 -10.66
N GLY A 306 -26.81 15.91 -10.60
CA GLY A 306 -26.19 15.24 -9.45
C GLY A 306 -26.32 13.71 -9.48
N TYR A 307 -25.56 13.03 -8.63
CA TYR A 307 -25.71 11.61 -8.36
C TYR A 307 -26.49 11.47 -7.05
N ALA A 308 -27.69 10.90 -7.12
CA ALA A 308 -28.41 10.45 -5.94
C ALA A 308 -27.90 9.04 -5.61
N PRO A 309 -27.13 8.84 -4.53
CA PRO A 309 -26.75 7.49 -4.11
C PRO A 309 -28.01 6.65 -3.84
N PRO A 310 -27.94 5.31 -3.92
CA PRO A 310 -29.04 4.44 -3.53
C PRO A 310 -29.55 4.84 -2.16
N ALA A 311 -30.88 4.88 -1.99
CA ALA A 311 -31.49 5.25 -0.73
C ALA A 311 -30.88 4.43 0.42
N GLU A 312 -30.59 5.10 1.54
CA GLU A 312 -30.23 4.39 2.76
C GLU A 312 -31.32 3.34 3.03
N PRO A 313 -30.93 2.10 3.36
CA PRO A 313 -31.91 1.05 3.56
C PRO A 313 -32.80 1.42 4.74
N LYS A 314 -34.09 1.13 4.62
CA LYS A 314 -35.05 1.45 5.68
C LYS A 314 -34.64 0.71 6.96
N PRO A 315 -34.70 1.36 8.14
CA PRO A 315 -34.47 0.67 9.40
C PRO A 315 -35.34 -0.57 9.49
N VAL A 316 -34.73 -1.67 9.91
CA VAL A 316 -35.41 -2.95 10.16
C VAL A 316 -36.56 -2.73 11.12
N ASP A 317 -37.68 -3.42 10.88
CA ASP A 317 -38.71 -3.55 11.89
C ASP A 317 -38.09 -4.23 13.14
N PRO A 318 -38.05 -3.57 14.32
CA PRO A 318 -37.53 -4.18 15.53
C PRO A 318 -38.19 -5.53 15.89
N ALA A 319 -39.41 -5.78 15.39
CA ALA A 319 -40.11 -7.05 15.56
C ALA A 319 -39.50 -8.22 14.76
N SER A 320 -38.78 -7.96 13.66
CA SER A 320 -38.12 -9.02 12.87
C SER A 320 -36.71 -9.38 13.39
N ALA A 321 -36.16 -8.61 14.34
CA ALA A 321 -34.88 -8.88 14.99
C ALA A 321 -35.06 -9.85 16.18
N THR A 322 -35.23 -11.14 15.86
CA THR A 322 -35.63 -12.20 16.78
C THR A 322 -34.47 -12.86 17.53
N GLU A 323 -33.25 -12.85 16.98
CA GLU A 323 -32.07 -13.45 17.61
C GLU A 323 -31.09 -12.39 18.10
N CYS A 324 -30.60 -12.53 19.35
CA CYS A 324 -29.74 -11.56 20.01
C CYS A 324 -28.41 -12.15 20.48
N ARG A 325 -27.35 -11.35 20.51
CA ARG A 325 -26.02 -11.64 21.07
C ARG A 325 -25.52 -10.49 21.96
N PRO A 326 -24.56 -10.74 22.88
CA PRO A 326 -23.96 -9.68 23.71
C PRO A 326 -23.27 -8.61 22.87
N LEU A 327 -23.24 -7.36 23.35
CA LEU A 327 -22.60 -6.23 22.65
C LEU A 327 -21.14 -6.49 22.23
N ALA A 328 -20.40 -7.32 22.98
CA ALA A 328 -19.03 -7.69 22.61
C ALA A 328 -18.94 -8.34 21.21
N LYS A 329 -19.98 -9.07 20.78
CA LYS A 329 -20.08 -9.62 19.42
C LYS A 329 -20.28 -8.55 18.36
N LEU A 330 -21.03 -7.49 18.66
CA LEU A 330 -21.23 -6.37 17.73
C LEU A 330 -19.90 -5.73 17.33
N THR A 331 -18.99 -5.51 18.28
CA THR A 331 -17.67 -4.92 17.99
C THR A 331 -16.87 -5.80 17.03
N ARG A 332 -16.87 -7.12 17.25
CA ARG A 332 -16.20 -8.09 16.36
C ARG A 332 -16.85 -8.09 14.98
N TRP A 333 -18.17 -8.21 14.90
CA TRP A 333 -18.90 -8.23 13.64
C TRP A 333 -18.76 -6.93 12.85
N ARG A 334 -18.70 -5.77 13.50
CA ARG A 334 -18.41 -4.49 12.84
C ARG A 334 -17.02 -4.50 12.19
N ALA A 335 -15.99 -4.93 12.92
CA ALA A 335 -14.62 -5.02 12.41
C ALA A 335 -14.48 -6.05 11.28
N GLU A 336 -15.19 -7.17 11.37
CA GLU A 336 -15.25 -8.19 10.32
C GLU A 336 -15.97 -7.67 9.08
N ALA A 337 -17.15 -7.06 9.26
CA ALA A 337 -17.92 -6.52 8.15
C ALA A 337 -17.18 -5.37 7.44
N GLU A 338 -16.43 -4.53 8.16
CA GLU A 338 -15.53 -3.54 7.56
C GLU A 338 -14.39 -4.20 6.76
N ALA A 339 -13.86 -5.33 7.21
CA ALA A 339 -12.80 -6.04 6.49
C ALA A 339 -13.27 -6.72 5.19
N TYR A 340 -14.52 -7.19 5.14
CA TYR A 340 -15.09 -7.88 3.97
C TYR A 340 -15.88 -6.97 3.04
N CYS A 341 -16.62 -6.00 3.58
CA CYS A 341 -17.46 -5.09 2.81
C CYS A 341 -16.76 -3.76 2.50
N GLY A 342 -15.65 -3.47 3.18
CA GLY A 342 -14.91 -2.22 3.01
C GLY A 342 -15.45 -1.06 3.85
N PRO A 343 -14.75 0.08 3.83
CA PRO A 343 -15.11 1.28 4.59
C PRO A 343 -16.36 1.97 3.99
N PRO A 344 -17.04 2.86 4.75
CA PRO A 344 -18.21 3.58 4.26
C PRO A 344 -17.97 4.27 2.90
N GLY A 345 -18.75 3.88 1.88
CA GLY A 345 -18.60 4.35 0.50
C GLY A 345 -17.87 3.39 -0.45
N SER A 346 -17.48 2.21 0.01
CA SER A 346 -17.03 1.07 -0.82
C SER A 346 -18.16 0.53 -1.71
N SER A 347 -17.80 -0.41 -2.59
CA SER A 347 -18.74 -1.05 -3.52
C SER A 347 -19.74 -2.02 -2.87
N SER A 348 -19.68 -2.21 -1.55
CA SER A 348 -20.65 -2.98 -0.79
C SER A 348 -20.84 -2.41 0.61
N ARG A 349 -21.99 -2.69 1.24
CA ARG A 349 -22.30 -2.23 2.60
C ARG A 349 -22.56 -3.42 3.52
N PRO A 350 -22.18 -3.33 4.80
CA PRO A 350 -22.38 -4.41 5.75
C PRO A 350 -23.88 -4.59 6.03
N ILE A 351 -24.37 -5.83 5.92
CA ILE A 351 -25.77 -6.16 6.21
C ILE A 351 -26.10 -5.81 7.67
N LEU A 352 -25.13 -5.88 8.58
CA LEU A 352 -25.26 -5.52 10.00
C LEU A 352 -25.81 -4.11 10.22
N GLU A 353 -25.41 -3.11 9.42
CA GLU A 353 -25.91 -1.73 9.55
C GLU A 353 -27.36 -1.57 9.08
N THR A 354 -27.85 -2.53 8.31
CA THR A 354 -29.13 -2.48 7.62
C THR A 354 -30.15 -3.46 8.20
N LYS A 355 -29.69 -4.52 8.88
CA LYS A 355 -30.48 -5.64 9.41
C LYS A 355 -30.41 -5.84 10.93
N ALA A 356 -29.49 -5.17 11.63
CA ALA A 356 -29.38 -5.29 13.08
C ALA A 356 -30.03 -4.14 13.85
N VAL A 357 -30.54 -4.48 15.04
CA VAL A 357 -31.12 -3.56 16.04
C VAL A 357 -30.38 -3.75 17.36
N VAL A 358 -29.94 -2.66 17.98
CA VAL A 358 -29.32 -2.71 19.31
C VAL A 358 -30.36 -2.54 20.40
N LYS A 359 -30.20 -3.27 21.51
CA LYS A 359 -31.12 -3.27 22.66
C LYS A 359 -30.40 -2.89 23.96
N ASP A 360 -31.12 -2.21 24.85
CA ASP A 360 -30.67 -1.89 26.21
C ASP A 360 -30.65 -3.13 27.12
N ASP A 361 -30.23 -2.95 28.37
CA ASP A 361 -30.23 -3.98 29.42
C ASP A 361 -31.64 -4.51 29.79
N LYS A 362 -32.69 -3.82 29.35
CA LYS A 362 -34.09 -4.18 29.56
C LYS A 362 -34.75 -4.78 28.30
N GLY A 363 -33.99 -4.95 27.22
CA GLY A 363 -34.46 -5.54 25.96
C GLY A 363 -35.26 -4.60 25.07
N ASN A 364 -35.26 -3.29 25.33
CA ASN A 364 -35.91 -2.30 24.46
C ASN A 364 -34.98 -1.91 23.31
N PRO A 365 -35.51 -1.74 22.08
CA PRO A 365 -34.71 -1.24 20.95
C PRO A 365 -34.26 0.20 21.22
N VAL A 366 -32.96 0.45 21.04
CA VAL A 366 -32.36 1.78 21.17
C VAL A 366 -31.89 2.22 19.79
N LEU A 367 -32.28 3.42 19.37
CA LEU A 367 -31.67 4.04 18.19
C LEU A 367 -30.29 4.57 18.60
N GLU A 368 -29.23 4.09 17.94
CA GLU A 368 -27.89 4.64 18.07
C GLU A 368 -27.93 6.08 17.55
N LYS A 369 -28.14 7.06 18.43
CA LYS A 369 -28.05 8.47 18.07
C LYS A 369 -26.59 8.75 17.75
N LYS A 370 -26.23 8.81 16.46
CA LYS A 370 -24.99 9.47 16.04
C LYS A 370 -24.99 10.86 16.70
N PRO A 371 -23.93 11.27 17.42
CA PRO A 371 -23.92 12.53 18.16
C PRO A 371 -24.29 13.67 17.21
N GLY A 372 -25.54 14.10 17.34
CA GLY A 372 -26.12 15.12 16.50
C GLY A 372 -25.58 16.44 17.02
N PHE A 373 -24.77 17.11 16.22
CA PHE A 373 -24.43 18.50 16.49
C PHE A 373 -25.73 19.31 16.52
N LYS A 374 -26.20 19.66 17.73
CA LYS A 374 -27.22 20.70 17.92
C LYS A 374 -26.56 22.02 17.54
N GLY A 375 -26.57 22.30 16.24
CA GLY A 375 -25.97 23.50 15.70
C GLY A 375 -26.66 24.74 16.21
N THR A 376 -26.19 25.26 17.35
CA THR A 376 -26.37 26.63 17.88
C THR A 376 -25.66 26.83 19.25
N ALA A 377 -24.68 26.03 19.67
CA ALA A 377 -24.06 26.24 20.99
C ALA A 377 -22.95 27.31 20.95
N ARG A 378 -23.09 28.36 21.76
CA ARG A 378 -22.17 29.50 21.89
C ARG A 378 -20.85 29.19 22.62
N ASN A 379 -20.66 27.98 23.14
CA ASN A 379 -19.40 27.53 23.74
C ASN A 379 -19.41 25.99 23.93
N PRO A 380 -18.60 25.22 23.19
CA PRO A 380 -18.57 23.75 23.27
C PRO A 380 -18.09 23.21 24.63
N ALA A 381 -17.27 23.97 25.35
CA ALA A 381 -16.72 23.55 26.64
C ALA A 381 -17.75 23.53 27.78
N LEU A 382 -18.87 24.26 27.64
CA LEU A 382 -19.94 24.32 28.65
C LEU A 382 -21.03 23.26 28.45
N GLU A 383 -21.11 22.62 27.28
CA GLU A 383 -22.07 21.55 27.01
C GLU A 383 -21.51 20.16 27.35
N ALA A 384 -20.19 20.00 27.43
CA ALA A 384 -19.55 18.77 27.92
C ALA A 384 -19.92 18.43 29.39
N GLU A 385 -20.38 19.42 30.16
CA GLU A 385 -20.88 19.20 31.54
C GLU A 385 -22.34 18.73 31.60
N LYS A 386 -23.08 18.70 30.48
CA LYS A 386 -24.51 18.29 30.43
C LYS A 386 -24.74 17.00 29.64
N GLU A 387 -23.85 16.03 29.75
CA GLU A 387 -24.10 14.69 29.24
C GLU A 387 -25.22 14.00 30.03
N GLU A 388 -26.44 14.01 29.48
CA GLU A 388 -27.42 12.97 29.79
C GLU A 388 -26.77 11.62 29.48
N ARG A 389 -26.56 10.79 30.51
CA ARG A 389 -25.96 9.46 30.37
C ARG A 389 -26.74 8.68 29.31
N GLU A 390 -26.08 8.37 28.20
CA GLU A 390 -26.64 7.52 27.16
C GLU A 390 -27.08 6.16 27.74
N PRO A 391 -28.18 5.57 27.24
CA PRO A 391 -28.62 4.25 27.68
C PRO A 391 -27.53 3.21 27.40
N LYS A 392 -27.20 2.39 28.40
CA LYS A 392 -26.20 1.34 28.27
C LYS A 392 -26.70 0.26 27.30
N ILE A 393 -26.17 0.24 26.09
CA ILE A 393 -26.43 -0.80 25.09
C ILE A 393 -25.88 -2.13 25.63
N ALA A 394 -26.67 -3.21 25.56
CA ALA A 394 -26.30 -4.51 26.10
C ALA A 394 -26.24 -5.62 25.04
N GLN A 395 -27.10 -5.55 24.01
CA GLN A 395 -27.26 -6.61 23.02
C GLN A 395 -27.40 -6.07 21.60
N VAL A 396 -26.99 -6.88 20.63
CA VAL A 396 -27.29 -6.71 19.20
C VAL A 396 -28.21 -7.82 18.75
N CYS A 397 -29.25 -7.51 17.98
CA CYS A 397 -30.20 -8.48 17.47
C CYS A 397 -30.40 -8.34 15.96
N SER A 398 -30.62 -9.43 15.24
CA SER A 398 -30.92 -9.45 13.81
C SER A 398 -31.83 -10.65 13.48
N ASP A 399 -32.26 -10.78 12.23
CA ASP A 399 -32.88 -12.01 11.73
C ASP A 399 -31.90 -13.20 11.77
N LYS A 400 -32.47 -14.40 11.83
CA LYS A 400 -31.73 -15.67 11.96
C LYS A 400 -30.69 -15.89 10.85
N ASP A 401 -31.02 -15.56 9.61
CA ASP A 401 -30.13 -15.80 8.48
C ASP A 401 -28.91 -14.87 8.54
N THR A 402 -29.11 -13.61 8.93
CA THR A 402 -28.01 -12.65 9.15
C THR A 402 -27.11 -13.07 10.32
N ILE A 403 -27.67 -13.51 11.44
CA ILE A 403 -26.86 -14.01 12.58
C ILE A 403 -26.07 -15.26 12.17
N ALA A 404 -26.69 -16.20 11.46
CA ALA A 404 -26.02 -17.39 10.97
C ALA A 404 -24.90 -17.06 9.97
N ALA A 405 -25.11 -16.08 9.10
CA ALA A 405 -24.09 -15.57 8.18
C ALA A 405 -22.88 -14.97 8.92
N LEU A 406 -23.12 -14.15 9.93
CA LEU A 406 -22.05 -13.54 10.75
C LEU A 406 -21.29 -14.59 11.58
N GLU A 407 -21.99 -15.53 12.20
CA GLU A 407 -21.34 -16.61 12.97
C GLU A 407 -20.57 -17.59 12.08
N GLU A 408 -21.00 -17.78 10.83
CA GLU A 408 -20.26 -18.57 9.86
C GLU A 408 -19.00 -17.82 9.36
N GLY A 409 -19.08 -16.50 9.18
CA GLY A 409 -17.92 -15.64 8.94
C GLY A 409 -16.88 -15.76 10.06
N GLU A 410 -17.34 -15.74 11.32
CA GLU A 410 -16.47 -15.91 12.50
C GLU A 410 -15.75 -17.26 12.55
N LYS A 411 -16.40 -18.34 12.09
CA LYS A 411 -15.76 -19.67 11.99
C LYS A 411 -14.74 -19.77 10.87
N GLY A 412 -14.89 -18.90 9.85
CA GLY A 412 -13.94 -18.80 8.76
C GLY A 412 -12.52 -18.57 9.28
N ASP A 413 -12.36 -17.80 10.37
CA ASP A 413 -11.14 -17.51 11.16
C ASP A 413 -9.84 -17.22 10.38
N ILE A 414 -9.89 -17.17 9.06
CA ILE A 414 -8.74 -17.03 8.18
C ILE A 414 -8.21 -15.58 8.14
N TYR A 415 -8.92 -14.61 8.75
CA TYR A 415 -8.56 -13.17 8.78
C TYR A 415 -8.70 -12.46 10.12
N ASP A 416 -8.67 -13.18 11.26
CA ASP A 416 -8.53 -12.53 12.59
C ASP A 416 -7.09 -12.02 12.81
N VAL A 417 -6.60 -11.29 11.80
CA VAL A 417 -5.33 -10.59 11.81
C VAL A 417 -5.61 -9.25 12.48
N LYS A 418 -5.01 -9.05 13.65
CA LYS A 418 -5.04 -7.77 14.35
C LYS A 418 -4.77 -6.64 13.35
N PRO A 419 -5.46 -5.48 13.44
CA PRO A 419 -5.28 -4.39 12.48
C PRO A 419 -3.81 -3.99 12.24
N VAL A 420 -2.96 -4.08 13.26
CA VAL A 420 -1.52 -3.81 13.19
C VAL A 420 -0.74 -4.79 12.28
N PHE A 421 -1.25 -6.00 12.06
CA PHE A 421 -0.64 -7.04 11.21
C PHE A 421 -1.30 -7.15 9.83
N ARG A 422 -2.12 -6.17 9.44
CA ARG A 422 -2.67 -6.10 8.09
C ARG A 422 -1.68 -5.43 7.14
N SER A 423 -1.75 -5.82 5.88
CA SER A 423 -1.08 -5.11 4.80
C SER A 423 -1.68 -3.71 4.63
N HIS A 424 -0.88 -2.78 4.12
CA HIS A 424 -1.33 -1.43 3.80
C HIS A 424 -2.48 -1.47 2.76
N PRO A 425 -3.54 -0.66 2.91
CA PRO A 425 -4.55 -0.51 1.85
C PRO A 425 -3.91 0.02 0.56
N HIS A 426 -4.18 -0.56 -0.60
CA HIS A 426 -3.47 -0.20 -1.85
C HIS A 426 -1.96 -0.40 -1.76
N ARG A 427 -1.50 -1.43 -1.04
CA ARG A 427 -0.07 -1.77 -0.86
C ARG A 427 0.68 -1.76 -2.18
N TRP A 428 0.09 -2.34 -3.21
CA TRP A 428 0.75 -2.53 -4.49
C TRP A 428 0.98 -1.22 -5.23
N GLU A 429 -0.04 -0.38 -5.29
CA GLU A 429 0.03 0.90 -5.98
C GLU A 429 0.82 1.93 -5.16
N LEU A 430 0.58 2.02 -3.85
CA LEU A 430 1.25 3.02 -3.03
C LEU A 430 2.64 2.58 -2.59
N LEU A 431 2.80 1.39 -2.02
CA LEU A 431 4.06 0.99 -1.38
C LEU A 431 5.01 0.22 -2.31
N VAL A 432 4.50 -0.66 -3.17
CA VAL A 432 5.39 -1.47 -4.05
C VAL A 432 5.83 -0.70 -5.28
N LYS A 433 4.90 -0.01 -5.95
CA LYS A 433 5.19 0.68 -7.22
C LYS A 433 5.78 2.07 -7.04
N ASN A 434 5.30 2.85 -6.07
CA ASN A 434 5.58 4.29 -6.00
C ASN A 434 6.40 4.72 -4.76
N HIS A 435 6.05 4.25 -3.56
CA HIS A 435 6.61 4.73 -2.30
C HIS A 435 7.07 3.56 -1.40
N LEU A 436 8.19 2.93 -1.76
CA LEU A 436 8.78 1.86 -0.94
C LEU A 436 9.02 2.37 0.50
N PRO A 437 8.44 1.76 1.54
CA PRO A 437 8.55 2.22 2.92
C PRO A 437 9.98 2.35 3.42
N GLU A 438 10.90 1.52 2.91
CA GLU A 438 12.32 1.55 3.25
C GLU A 438 13.02 2.82 2.76
N GLN A 439 12.44 3.50 1.76
CA GLN A 439 12.96 4.73 1.17
C GLN A 439 12.15 5.97 1.55
N PHE A 440 10.84 5.83 1.77
CA PHE A 440 9.93 6.94 2.03
C PHE A 440 9.50 7.08 3.49
N GLY A 441 9.51 5.99 4.27
CA GLY A 441 8.95 5.95 5.61
C GLY A 441 7.43 6.06 5.67
N CYS A 442 6.84 5.60 6.76
CA CYS A 442 5.42 5.73 7.04
C CYS A 442 5.07 7.17 7.46
N THR A 443 5.94 7.80 8.24
CA THR A 443 5.72 9.14 8.78
C THR A 443 5.63 10.27 7.74
N THR A 444 6.18 10.07 6.55
CA THR A 444 6.06 11.03 5.44
C THR A 444 4.60 11.25 5.07
N CYS A 445 3.84 10.15 4.99
CA CYS A 445 2.42 10.13 4.64
C CYS A 445 1.52 10.29 5.86
N HIS A 446 1.82 9.62 6.98
CA HIS A 446 0.91 9.56 8.14
C HIS A 446 1.17 10.65 9.19
N GLY A 447 2.34 11.32 9.14
CA GLY A 447 2.83 12.13 10.26
C GLY A 447 3.33 11.25 11.41
N GLY A 448 3.44 11.81 12.60
CA GLY A 448 3.91 11.09 13.78
C GLY A 448 5.41 11.11 14.03
N GLU A 449 5.85 10.37 15.05
CA GLU A 449 7.24 10.26 15.46
C GLU A 449 7.83 8.89 15.09
N GLY A 450 8.51 8.83 13.95
CA GLY A 450 8.98 7.57 13.35
C GLY A 450 10.10 6.90 14.15
N SER A 451 10.79 7.64 15.02
CA SER A 451 11.83 7.07 15.88
C SER A 451 11.26 6.33 17.10
N GLN A 452 9.98 6.52 17.43
CA GLN A 452 9.38 6.02 18.65
C GLN A 452 8.97 4.54 18.52
N THR A 453 9.32 3.75 19.54
CA THR A 453 9.04 2.30 19.59
C THR A 453 8.34 1.86 20.88
N LYS A 454 7.94 2.83 21.72
CA LYS A 454 7.22 2.64 22.99
C LYS A 454 6.46 3.90 23.37
N GLY A 455 5.40 3.77 24.15
CA GLY A 455 4.68 4.93 24.70
C GLY A 455 5.52 5.73 25.69
N VAL A 456 5.13 6.99 25.93
CA VAL A 456 5.78 7.90 26.87
C VAL A 456 5.10 7.84 28.24
N ARG A 457 5.83 8.14 29.33
CA ARG A 457 5.31 8.24 30.71
C ARG A 457 4.55 7.00 31.21
N HIS A 458 4.98 5.81 30.83
CA HIS A 458 4.35 4.52 31.19
C HIS A 458 2.93 4.31 30.64
N HIS A 459 2.49 5.13 29.69
CA HIS A 459 1.26 4.87 28.95
C HIS A 459 1.53 3.93 27.76
N ALA A 460 0.49 3.19 27.36
CA ALA A 460 0.52 2.43 26.12
C ALA A 460 0.77 3.37 24.93
N PHE A 461 1.39 2.84 23.88
CA PHE A 461 1.65 3.59 22.64
C PHE A 461 0.33 4.17 22.10
N ARG A 462 0.22 5.50 22.04
CA ARG A 462 -0.98 6.19 21.53
C ARG A 462 -0.77 6.51 20.05
N HIS A 463 -1.80 6.26 19.25
CA HIS A 463 -1.88 6.73 17.86
C HIS A 463 -2.92 7.85 17.84
N GLY A 464 -2.56 9.03 17.34
CA GLY A 464 -3.51 10.13 17.14
C GLY A 464 -2.93 11.53 17.35
N GLU A 465 -3.78 12.53 17.13
CA GLU A 465 -3.43 13.95 17.25
C GLU A 465 -3.18 14.40 18.71
N ASP A 466 -3.77 13.70 19.68
CA ASP A 466 -3.72 14.04 21.12
C ASP A 466 -2.45 13.55 21.83
N ASP A 467 -1.46 13.02 21.11
CA ASP A 467 -0.15 12.73 21.72
C ASP A 467 0.65 14.03 21.82
N HIS A 468 0.58 14.66 22.99
CA HIS A 468 1.28 15.93 23.28
C HIS A 468 2.81 15.78 23.20
N ASP A 469 3.34 14.55 23.20
CA ASP A 469 4.77 14.29 23.11
C ASP A 469 5.23 14.18 21.63
N TRP A 470 4.33 14.28 20.64
CA TRP A 470 4.66 14.28 19.20
C TRP A 470 4.70 15.69 18.61
N ASN A 471 5.77 16.01 17.90
CA ASN A 471 5.89 17.29 17.19
C ASN A 471 5.05 17.35 15.90
N ASP A 472 4.91 16.23 15.19
CA ASP A 472 3.98 16.08 14.07
C ASP A 472 2.89 15.09 14.50
N PRO A 473 1.63 15.50 14.67
CA PRO A 473 0.57 14.57 15.03
C PRO A 473 0.34 13.55 13.92
N LEU A 474 -0.14 12.35 14.28
CA LEU A 474 -0.67 11.41 13.30
C LEU A 474 -1.92 12.01 12.66
N THR A 475 -1.99 12.04 11.33
CA THR A 475 -3.15 12.57 10.59
C THR A 475 -4.21 11.51 10.28
N ASP A 476 -3.99 10.29 10.78
CA ASP A 476 -4.85 9.11 10.55
C ASP A 476 -6.16 9.19 11.30
N GLU A 477 -6.22 9.92 12.40
CA GLU A 477 -7.44 10.19 13.15
C GLU A 477 -7.31 11.53 13.88
N VAL A 478 -8.13 12.50 13.50
CA VAL A 478 -8.14 13.86 14.06
C VAL A 478 -9.43 14.07 14.85
N ALA A 479 -9.33 14.64 16.05
CA ALA A 479 -10.48 14.91 16.89
C ALA A 479 -10.92 16.38 16.73
N VAL A 480 -12.11 16.59 16.17
CA VAL A 480 -12.71 17.93 16.03
C VAL A 480 -13.93 18.02 16.92
N MET A 481 -13.86 18.86 17.95
CA MET A 481 -14.97 19.12 18.89
C MET A 481 -15.56 17.84 19.52
N GLY A 482 -14.69 16.89 19.91
CA GLY A 482 -15.09 15.62 20.51
C GLY A 482 -15.50 14.52 19.50
N LYS A 483 -15.55 14.83 18.20
CA LYS A 483 -15.80 13.84 17.14
C LYS A 483 -14.50 13.45 16.45
N LYS A 484 -14.25 12.16 16.29
CA LYS A 484 -13.10 11.61 15.58
C LYS A 484 -13.36 11.54 14.07
N TYR A 485 -12.35 11.94 13.30
CA TYR A 485 -12.35 11.96 11.84
C TYR A 485 -11.18 11.11 11.34
N PRO A 486 -11.39 9.80 11.08
CA PRO A 486 -10.35 8.94 10.56
C PRO A 486 -10.00 9.29 9.10
N GLY A 487 -8.72 9.35 8.78
CA GLY A 487 -8.15 9.57 7.44
C GLY A 487 -8.41 10.95 6.81
N ALA A 488 -9.14 11.84 7.49
CA ALA A 488 -9.61 13.09 6.91
C ALA A 488 -8.48 14.03 6.47
N PHE A 489 -7.33 13.94 7.13
CA PHE A 489 -6.19 14.82 6.91
C PHE A 489 -4.95 14.08 6.40
N LEU A 490 -5.03 12.76 6.20
CA LEU A 490 -3.91 11.95 5.72
C LEU A 490 -3.44 12.42 4.34
N GLN A 491 -4.38 12.59 3.41
CA GLN A 491 -4.10 12.98 2.03
C GLN A 491 -3.44 14.36 1.90
N ALA A 492 -3.53 15.18 2.95
CA ALA A 492 -2.82 16.44 3.03
C ALA A 492 -1.30 16.21 2.83
N LYS A 493 -0.74 15.17 3.43
CA LYS A 493 0.71 14.93 3.41
C LYS A 493 1.26 14.63 2.00
N CYS A 494 0.42 14.19 1.07
CA CYS A 494 0.80 13.98 -0.34
C CYS A 494 1.31 15.27 -1.01
N ASP A 495 0.76 16.42 -0.61
CA ASP A 495 1.08 17.73 -1.20
C ASP A 495 2.51 18.19 -0.94
N LYS A 496 3.21 17.59 0.05
CA LYS A 496 4.64 17.85 0.32
C LYS A 496 5.51 17.64 -0.92
N CYS A 497 5.13 16.69 -1.77
CA CYS A 497 5.82 16.37 -3.02
C CYS A 497 4.93 16.63 -4.26
N HIS A 498 3.62 16.44 -4.13
CA HIS A 498 2.63 16.60 -5.21
C HIS A 498 1.98 18.00 -5.24
N ALA A 499 2.74 19.05 -4.90
CA ALA A 499 2.25 20.42 -4.80
C ALA A 499 1.57 20.90 -6.09
N GLN A 500 2.14 20.54 -7.24
CA GLN A 500 1.70 20.98 -8.56
C GLN A 500 0.58 20.13 -9.16
N ASP A 501 0.29 18.96 -8.57
CA ASP A 501 -0.73 18.05 -9.08
C ASP A 501 -2.12 18.48 -8.56
N LEU A 502 -3.01 18.86 -9.47
CA LEU A 502 -4.40 19.20 -9.14
C LEU A 502 -5.32 17.98 -9.03
N ASN A 503 -4.93 16.87 -9.66
CA ASN A 503 -5.63 15.60 -9.64
C ASN A 503 -4.62 14.50 -9.30
N LEU A 504 -4.61 14.04 -8.06
CA LEU A 504 -3.70 13.02 -7.56
C LEU A 504 -4.48 11.74 -7.25
N ALA A 505 -4.08 10.64 -7.91
CA ALA A 505 -4.64 9.33 -7.64
C ALA A 505 -4.50 8.98 -6.15
N TYR A 506 -5.54 8.39 -5.56
CA TYR A 506 -5.62 8.06 -4.13
C TYR A 506 -5.63 9.26 -3.15
N ALA A 507 -5.72 10.51 -3.65
CA ALA A 507 -5.85 11.72 -2.82
C ALA A 507 -7.06 12.63 -3.18
N PRO A 508 -8.29 12.09 -3.37
CA PRO A 508 -9.44 12.87 -3.83
C PRO A 508 -9.91 13.97 -2.87
N THR A 509 -9.61 13.87 -1.58
CA THR A 509 -9.90 14.90 -0.55
C THR A 509 -8.95 16.08 -0.72
N LEU A 510 -7.66 15.83 -0.99
CA LEU A 510 -6.69 16.88 -1.27
C LEU A 510 -7.04 17.61 -2.58
N ASP A 511 -7.33 16.86 -3.65
CA ASP A 511 -7.70 17.41 -4.97
C ASP A 511 -8.91 18.36 -4.84
N LYS A 512 -9.95 17.90 -4.12
CA LYS A 512 -11.13 18.72 -3.85
C LYS A 512 -10.80 19.92 -2.98
N GLY A 513 -9.93 19.77 -1.98
CA GLY A 513 -9.46 20.87 -1.14
C GLY A 513 -8.77 21.97 -1.96
N LYS A 514 -7.83 21.59 -2.84
CA LYS A 514 -7.15 22.51 -3.78
C LYS A 514 -8.17 23.24 -4.65
N LYS A 515 -9.11 22.50 -5.23
CA LYS A 515 -10.16 23.06 -6.08
C LYS A 515 -11.08 24.02 -5.32
N LEU A 516 -11.60 23.61 -4.17
CA LEU A 516 -12.48 24.42 -3.33
C LEU A 516 -11.78 25.69 -2.86
N PHE A 517 -10.50 25.63 -2.50
CA PHE A 517 -9.75 26.82 -2.09
C PHE A 517 -9.72 27.90 -3.18
N VAL A 518 -9.61 27.49 -4.45
CA VAL A 518 -9.67 28.37 -5.62
C VAL A 518 -11.10 28.84 -5.89
N ASP A 519 -12.06 27.90 -5.95
CA ASP A 519 -13.46 28.15 -6.33
C ASP A 519 -14.19 29.04 -5.29
N VAL A 520 -13.95 28.82 -4.00
CA VAL A 520 -14.51 29.62 -2.88
C VAL A 520 -13.85 31.01 -2.80
N GLY A 521 -12.68 31.19 -3.43
CA GLY A 521 -12.00 32.48 -3.51
C GLY A 521 -11.23 32.87 -2.25
N CYS A 522 -10.76 31.89 -1.47
CA CYS A 522 -9.98 32.13 -0.23
C CYS A 522 -8.74 33.01 -0.48
N TRP A 523 -8.05 32.77 -1.60
CA TRP A 523 -6.91 33.55 -2.09
C TRP A 523 -7.25 35.04 -2.35
N GLY A 524 -8.53 35.39 -2.53
CA GLY A 524 -8.95 36.78 -2.76
C GLY A 524 -8.81 37.67 -1.52
N CYS A 525 -8.88 37.08 -0.32
CA CYS A 525 -8.70 37.79 0.94
C CYS A 525 -7.45 37.38 1.73
N HIS A 526 -6.94 36.16 1.54
CA HIS A 526 -5.78 35.64 2.26
C HIS A 526 -4.54 35.58 1.35
N PRO A 527 -3.40 36.17 1.74
CA PRO A 527 -2.15 35.99 1.02
C PRO A 527 -1.60 34.57 1.22
N ILE A 528 -1.10 34.01 0.12
CA ILE A 528 -0.36 32.74 0.03
C ILE A 528 1.00 33.04 -0.60
N GLU A 529 1.99 32.16 -0.41
CA GLU A 529 3.32 32.30 -0.99
C GLU A 529 3.23 32.45 -2.52
N GLY A 530 3.98 33.40 -3.09
CA GLY A 530 3.87 33.79 -4.51
C GLY A 530 2.85 34.89 -4.83
N TYR A 531 2.02 35.34 -3.87
CA TYR A 531 1.05 36.44 -4.03
C TYR A 531 1.04 37.42 -2.85
N THR A 532 2.21 37.65 -2.25
CA THR A 532 2.42 38.44 -1.01
C THR A 532 2.28 39.95 -1.19
N ASP A 533 2.34 40.44 -2.42
CA ASP A 533 2.57 41.87 -2.70
C ASP A 533 1.27 42.68 -2.85
N LEU A 534 0.13 42.04 -2.55
CA LEU A 534 -1.20 42.66 -2.59
C LEU A 534 -1.71 42.94 -1.18
N ALA A 535 -2.24 44.14 -0.94
CA ALA A 535 -2.96 44.48 0.29
C ALA A 535 -4.29 43.69 0.36
N LYS A 536 -4.29 42.54 1.04
CA LYS A 536 -5.48 41.69 1.17
C LYS A 536 -6.13 41.79 2.56
N ARG A 537 -7.44 41.53 2.62
CA ARG A 537 -8.32 41.79 3.78
C ARG A 537 -8.12 40.84 4.97
N GLY A 538 -7.48 39.70 4.78
CA GLY A 538 -7.23 38.66 5.79
C GLY A 538 -5.73 38.40 6.01
N PRO A 539 -5.37 37.78 7.14
CA PRO A 539 -3.98 37.43 7.44
C PRO A 539 -3.44 36.35 6.50
N ALA A 540 -2.12 36.29 6.33
CA ALA A 540 -1.46 35.21 5.59
C ALA A 540 -1.82 33.84 6.16
N LEU A 541 -2.12 32.88 5.29
CA LEU A 541 -2.41 31.50 5.68
C LEU A 541 -1.17 30.60 5.62
N THR A 542 -0.04 31.12 5.12
CA THR A 542 1.23 30.39 4.97
C THR A 542 1.78 29.83 6.28
N THR A 543 1.38 30.34 7.44
CA THR A 543 1.87 29.86 8.75
C THR A 543 0.74 29.51 9.71
N ILE A 544 -0.48 29.28 9.23
CA ILE A 544 -1.65 29.08 10.09
C ILE A 544 -1.58 27.83 10.99
N ALA A 545 -0.97 26.75 10.50
CA ALA A 545 -0.73 25.51 11.26
C ALA A 545 0.26 25.70 12.42
N SER A 546 1.00 26.80 12.47
CA SER A 546 1.88 27.13 13.60
C SER A 546 1.15 27.64 14.84
N LYS A 547 -0.09 28.10 14.70
CA LYS A 547 -0.87 28.77 15.77
C LYS A 547 -2.21 28.09 16.07
N THR A 548 -2.58 27.11 15.27
CA THR A 548 -3.92 26.50 15.29
C THR A 548 -3.82 25.00 15.07
N THR A 549 -4.88 24.27 15.38
CA THR A 549 -5.02 22.83 15.08
C THR A 549 -5.93 22.61 13.88
N ALA A 550 -5.89 21.42 13.27
CA ALA A 550 -6.81 21.06 12.19
C ALA A 550 -8.28 21.17 12.64
N GLY A 551 -8.57 20.74 13.88
CA GLY A 551 -9.90 20.89 14.47
C GLY A 551 -10.33 22.34 14.71
N TRP A 552 -9.40 23.24 15.06
CA TRP A 552 -9.70 24.66 15.17
C TRP A 552 -10.04 25.26 13.80
N LEU A 553 -9.24 24.97 12.77
CA LEU A 553 -9.48 25.44 11.41
C LEU A 553 -10.83 24.98 10.89
N HIS A 554 -11.17 23.71 11.13
CA HIS A 554 -12.46 23.16 10.78
C HIS A 554 -13.60 23.96 11.42
N THR A 555 -13.51 24.21 12.73
CA THR A 555 -14.51 25.01 13.46
C THR A 555 -14.62 26.44 12.91
N TRP A 556 -13.49 27.10 12.68
CA TRP A 556 -13.43 28.46 12.17
C TRP A 556 -14.05 28.59 10.78
N ILE A 557 -13.70 27.69 9.85
CA ILE A 557 -14.14 27.73 8.46
C ILE A 557 -15.62 27.32 8.33
N SER A 558 -16.09 26.36 9.13
CA SER A 558 -17.51 25.97 9.15
C SER A 558 -18.46 27.12 9.43
N TYR A 559 -18.12 27.99 10.40
CA TYR A 559 -18.93 29.17 10.71
C TYR A 559 -18.14 30.30 11.40
N PRO A 560 -17.44 31.16 10.64
CA PRO A 560 -16.53 32.16 11.22
C PRO A 560 -17.20 33.13 12.18
N ARG A 561 -18.44 33.56 11.87
CA ARG A 561 -19.23 34.47 12.73
C ARG A 561 -19.67 33.85 14.04
N GLY A 562 -19.74 32.51 14.11
CA GLY A 562 -19.99 31.78 15.35
C GLY A 562 -18.84 31.89 16.33
N TRP A 563 -17.60 31.99 15.82
CA TRP A 563 -16.39 32.16 16.63
C TRP A 563 -16.05 33.63 16.89
N ARG A 564 -16.10 34.48 15.85
CA ARG A 564 -15.89 35.94 15.95
C ARG A 564 -17.00 36.68 15.23
N PRO A 565 -18.02 37.20 15.95
CA PRO A 565 -19.16 37.90 15.33
C PRO A 565 -18.77 39.07 14.42
N ALA A 566 -17.69 39.78 14.75
CA ALA A 566 -17.19 40.93 13.97
C ALA A 566 -16.30 40.54 12.77
N THR A 567 -16.12 39.25 12.48
CA THR A 567 -15.29 38.81 11.35
C THR A 567 -15.87 39.27 10.01
N ARG A 568 -14.98 39.66 9.10
CA ARG A 568 -15.31 39.94 7.69
C ARG A 568 -15.26 38.70 6.80
N MET A 569 -14.80 37.56 7.34
CA MET A 569 -14.83 36.28 6.64
C MET A 569 -16.30 35.84 6.47
N PRO A 570 -16.75 35.58 5.23
CA PRO A 570 -18.14 35.19 4.97
C PRO A 570 -18.42 33.76 5.48
N ASN A 571 -19.70 33.43 5.63
CA ASN A 571 -20.13 32.04 5.71
C ASN A 571 -20.30 31.52 4.28
N PHE A 572 -19.54 30.49 3.90
CA PHE A 572 -19.56 29.94 2.54
C PHE A 572 -20.70 28.94 2.30
N TRP A 573 -21.35 28.44 3.36
CA TRP A 573 -22.45 27.48 3.28
C TRP A 573 -23.72 28.05 3.93
N PRO A 574 -24.40 29.01 3.30
CA PRO A 574 -25.61 29.62 3.88
C PRO A 574 -26.76 28.60 4.00
N GLY A 575 -26.86 27.63 3.09
CA GLY A 575 -27.85 26.53 3.14
C GLY A 575 -27.76 25.63 4.38
N ALA A 576 -26.59 25.59 5.04
CA ALA A 576 -26.40 24.81 6.26
C ALA A 576 -26.96 25.51 7.52
N MET A 577 -27.34 26.79 7.37
CA MET A 577 -27.91 27.64 8.43
C MET A 577 -29.36 28.00 8.14
N ASP A 578 -29.72 28.20 6.87
CA ASP A 578 -31.05 28.56 6.40
C ASP A 578 -31.45 27.72 5.19
N PRO A 579 -32.48 26.86 5.28
CA PRO A 579 -32.92 26.01 4.15
C PRO A 579 -33.42 26.82 2.95
N ASN A 580 -33.78 28.09 3.12
CA ASN A 580 -34.24 28.96 2.03
C ASN A 580 -33.09 29.65 1.28
N ALA A 581 -31.86 29.54 1.80
CA ALA A 581 -30.69 30.11 1.15
C ALA A 581 -30.18 29.27 -0.05
N VAL A 582 -30.78 28.11 -0.30
CA VAL A 582 -30.47 27.21 -1.41
C VAL A 582 -31.74 26.73 -2.11
N PRO A 583 -31.70 26.45 -3.43
CA PRO A 583 -32.83 25.81 -4.12
C PRO A 583 -33.14 24.44 -3.51
N ARG A 584 -34.44 24.13 -3.33
CA ARG A 584 -34.92 22.87 -2.77
C ARG A 584 -35.44 21.95 -3.88
N GLY A 585 -35.21 20.64 -3.78
CA GLY A 585 -35.84 19.64 -4.64
C GLY A 585 -37.34 19.48 -4.32
N GLU A 586 -38.13 19.03 -5.29
CA GLU A 586 -39.56 18.77 -5.06
C GLU A 586 -39.77 17.77 -3.91
N GLY A 587 -40.57 18.17 -2.91
CA GLY A 587 -40.92 17.34 -1.76
C GLY A 587 -39.89 17.28 -0.62
N GLN A 588 -38.76 18.00 -0.70
CA GLN A 588 -37.79 18.05 0.41
C GLN A 588 -38.30 18.94 1.56
N THR A 589 -38.18 18.44 2.80
CA THR A 589 -38.49 19.23 4.01
C THR A 589 -37.31 20.13 4.41
N ASP A 590 -37.59 21.18 5.19
CA ASP A 590 -36.56 22.08 5.72
C ASP A 590 -35.48 21.35 6.53
N GLU A 591 -35.88 20.32 7.27
CA GLU A 591 -34.97 19.49 8.06
C GLU A 591 -34.05 18.64 7.16
N GLN A 592 -34.57 18.10 6.05
CA GLN A 592 -33.78 17.35 5.07
C GLN A 592 -32.76 18.27 4.39
N VAL A 593 -33.20 19.44 3.92
CA VAL A 593 -32.32 20.44 3.29
C VAL A 593 -31.22 20.88 4.25
N LEU A 594 -31.55 21.21 5.50
CA LEU A 594 -30.56 21.59 6.52
C LEU A 594 -29.57 20.45 6.81
N THR A 595 -30.06 19.22 6.90
CA THR A 595 -29.21 18.05 7.18
C THR A 595 -28.24 17.80 6.04
N ASP A 596 -28.70 17.84 4.79
CA ASP A 596 -27.88 17.61 3.61
C ASP A 596 -26.84 18.72 3.43
N GLN A 597 -27.25 19.97 3.60
CA GLN A 597 -26.35 21.13 3.50
C GLN A 597 -25.32 21.15 4.63
N ARG A 598 -25.66 20.70 5.84
CA ARG A 598 -24.69 20.52 6.93
C ARG A 598 -23.70 19.41 6.58
N LYS A 599 -24.16 18.25 6.11
CA LYS A 599 -23.27 17.16 5.67
C LYS A 599 -22.31 17.63 4.57
N LEU A 600 -22.81 18.39 3.60
CA LEU A 600 -21.99 18.98 2.54
C LEU A 600 -20.92 19.93 3.12
N ARG A 601 -21.33 20.86 4.00
CA ARG A 601 -20.40 21.77 4.67
C ARG A 601 -19.30 21.01 5.40
N GLU A 602 -19.63 20.06 6.28
CA GLU A 602 -18.61 19.34 7.06
C GLU A 602 -17.58 18.65 6.15
N LYS A 603 -18.04 18.10 5.02
CA LYS A 603 -17.19 17.46 4.01
C LYS A 603 -16.26 18.46 3.31
N GLU A 604 -16.80 19.56 2.80
CA GLU A 604 -16.04 20.57 2.07
C GLU A 604 -15.10 21.36 2.98
N VAL A 605 -15.52 21.64 4.22
CA VAL A 605 -14.66 22.24 5.24
C VAL A 605 -13.49 21.31 5.54
N SER A 606 -13.73 20.02 5.75
CA SER A 606 -12.65 19.05 5.98
C SER A 606 -11.63 19.04 4.83
N GLN A 607 -12.10 19.14 3.58
CA GLN A 607 -11.24 19.22 2.38
C GLN A 607 -10.41 20.52 2.34
N ILE A 608 -11.02 21.66 2.64
CA ILE A 608 -10.31 22.96 2.70
C ILE A 608 -9.28 22.95 3.83
N VAL A 609 -9.65 22.42 5.00
CA VAL A 609 -8.74 22.31 6.16
C VAL A 609 -7.57 21.39 5.83
N ALA A 610 -7.82 20.25 5.17
CA ALA A 610 -6.77 19.36 4.70
C ALA A 610 -5.77 20.11 3.83
N TYR A 611 -6.23 20.84 2.82
CA TYR A 611 -5.36 21.67 1.98
C TYR A 611 -4.62 22.77 2.77
N LEU A 612 -5.30 23.53 3.63
CA LEU A 612 -4.63 24.58 4.43
C LEU A 612 -3.56 24.02 5.37
N TRP A 613 -3.75 22.80 5.85
CA TRP A 613 -2.78 22.11 6.69
C TRP A 613 -1.53 21.68 5.91
N THR A 614 -1.61 21.50 4.59
CA THR A 614 -0.46 21.15 3.74
C THR A 614 0.41 22.34 3.43
N VAL A 615 -0.21 23.41 2.95
CA VAL A 615 0.49 24.60 2.44
C VAL A 615 0.94 25.53 3.55
N SER A 616 0.64 25.19 4.81
CA SER A 616 1.07 25.97 5.95
C SER A 616 2.39 25.44 6.53
N GLU A 617 3.35 26.34 6.66
CA GLU A 617 4.52 26.14 7.50
C GLU A 617 4.11 25.98 8.97
N LYS A 618 4.71 24.99 9.63
CA LYS A 618 4.61 24.80 11.08
C LYS A 618 5.70 25.61 11.77
N ALA A 619 5.43 26.14 12.96
CA ALA A 619 6.47 26.83 13.72
C ALA A 619 7.63 25.86 13.97
N LYS A 620 8.85 26.30 13.69
CA LYS A 620 10.01 25.72 14.36
C LYS A 620 9.83 26.00 15.84
N LEU A 621 9.76 24.96 16.67
CA LEU A 621 9.95 25.15 18.11
C LEU A 621 11.30 25.86 18.26
N VAL A 622 11.31 26.96 19.03
CA VAL A 622 12.53 27.70 19.33
C VAL A 622 13.54 26.69 19.88
N ALA A 623 14.72 26.63 19.24
CA ALA A 623 15.80 25.69 19.54
C ALA A 623 16.29 25.79 20.99
#